data_AF-A0A920VDR6-F1
#
_entry.id   AF-A0A920VDR6-F1
#
_cell.length_a   1.000
_cell.length_b   1.000
_cell.length_c   1.000
_cell.angle_alpha   90.00
_cell.angle_beta   90.00
_cell.angle_gamma   90.00
#
_symmetry.space_group_name_H-M   'P 1'
#
loop_
_entity.id
_entity.type
_entity.pdbx_description
1 polymer ?
#
loop_
_entity_poly.entity_id
_entity_poly.type
_entity_poly.pdbx_seq_one_letter_code
_entity_poly.pdbx_strand_id
1 'polypeptide(L)'
;MSGIPLIALLHLICQPPLFGTNIFPEYKAQRESTPEELRPQFGRVKQLMEAFGVAVYELEGWEADDVIGTLAAQAEKMGLDSVILTGDRDTFQLISPKVRVDLASSIQDRRVYDGARVI
;
A
#
# COMPACT_ATOMS: atom_id res chain seq x y z
N MET A 1 -23.70 -13.84 -11.12
CA MET A 1 -22.85 -13.10 -10.16
C MET A 1 -21.42 -13.55 -10.38
N SER A 2 -20.71 -12.88 -11.30
CA SER A 2 -19.31 -13.17 -11.60
C SER A 2 -18.47 -12.65 -10.44
N GLY A 3 -18.02 -13.53 -9.54
CA GLY A 3 -17.11 -13.18 -8.47
C GLY A 3 -15.83 -12.63 -9.09
N ILE A 4 -15.61 -11.32 -8.96
CA ILE A 4 -14.34 -10.69 -9.32
C ILE A 4 -13.29 -11.41 -8.47
N PRO A 5 -12.25 -12.03 -9.06
CA PRO A 5 -11.18 -12.62 -8.28
C PRO A 5 -10.53 -11.49 -7.48
N LEU A 6 -10.69 -11.54 -6.16
CA LEU A 6 -10.02 -10.61 -5.25
C LEU A 6 -8.54 -10.97 -5.25
N ILE A 7 -7.75 -10.28 -6.07
CA ILE A 7 -6.29 -10.36 -6.00
C ILE A 7 -5.88 -9.44 -4.85
N ALA A 8 -5.71 -10.05 -3.67
CA ALA A 8 -5.15 -9.36 -2.52
C ALA A 8 -3.63 -9.28 -2.69
N LEU A 9 -3.10 -8.07 -2.56
CA LEU A 9 -1.66 -7.79 -2.61
C LEU A 9 -1.27 -7.11 -1.31
N LEU A 10 -0.25 -7.63 -0.63
CA LEU A 10 0.36 -6.96 0.51
C LEU A 10 1.64 -6.27 0.08
N HIS A 11 1.83 -5.04 0.54
CA HIS A 11 3.12 -4.36 0.47
C HIS A 11 3.63 -4.10 1.89
N LEU A 12 4.93 -4.30 2.09
CA LEU A 12 5.62 -4.14 3.37
C LEU A 12 6.75 -3.13 3.23
N ILE A 13 7.01 -2.40 4.31
CA ILE A 13 7.98 -1.31 4.35
C ILE A 13 9.37 -1.87 4.00
N CYS A 14 9.91 -1.44 2.86
CA CYS A 14 11.32 -1.64 2.55
C CYS A 14 12.18 -0.63 3.34
N GLN A 15 13.42 -1.02 3.63
CA GLN A 15 14.47 -0.20 4.24
C GLN A 15 14.58 1.19 3.56
N PRO A 16 15.17 2.22 4.22
CA PRO A 16 14.92 3.62 3.86
C PRO A 16 15.07 3.90 2.36
N PRO A 17 14.10 4.62 1.77
CA PRO A 17 14.04 4.84 0.33
C PRO A 17 15.24 5.65 -0.13
N LEU A 18 16.00 5.09 -1.07
CA LEU A 18 17.21 5.72 -1.58
C LEU A 18 16.86 6.96 -2.42
N PHE A 19 15.79 6.91 -3.22
CA PHE A 19 15.45 7.99 -4.13
C PHE A 19 15.04 9.29 -3.41
N GLY A 20 14.12 9.23 -2.45
CA GLY A 20 13.67 10.41 -1.72
C GLY A 20 14.78 11.07 -0.91
N THR A 21 15.56 10.28 -0.18
CA THR A 21 16.67 10.78 0.65
C THR A 21 17.84 11.32 -0.18
N ASN A 22 18.12 10.77 -1.37
CA ASN A 22 19.17 11.29 -2.26
C ASN A 22 18.82 12.68 -2.83
N ILE A 23 17.53 12.95 -3.06
CA ILE A 23 17.06 14.23 -3.62
C ILE A 23 16.88 15.28 -2.51
N PHE A 24 16.37 14.86 -1.35
CA PHE A 24 16.15 15.72 -0.20
C PHE A 24 16.53 14.97 1.09
N PRO A 25 17.75 15.15 1.61
CA PRO A 25 18.25 14.41 2.78
C PRO A 25 17.41 14.55 4.05
N GLU A 26 16.68 15.66 4.19
CA GLU A 26 15.78 15.92 5.31
C GLU A 26 14.42 15.20 5.19
N TYR A 27 14.16 14.58 4.03
CA TYR A 27 12.95 13.81 3.79
C TYR A 27 12.83 12.64 4.76
N LYS A 28 11.75 12.62 5.56
CA LYS A 28 11.50 11.63 6.63
C LYS A 28 12.60 11.53 7.68
N ALA A 29 13.53 12.49 7.77
CA ALA A 29 14.65 12.47 8.72
C ALA A 29 14.19 12.54 10.20
N GLN A 30 13.02 13.13 10.46
CA GLN A 30 12.41 13.20 11.80
C GLN A 30 11.61 11.94 12.17
N ARG A 31 11.47 10.97 11.26
CA ARG A 31 10.70 9.75 11.52
C ARG A 31 11.50 8.84 12.44
N GLU A 32 10.90 8.44 13.56
CA GLU A 32 11.53 7.46 14.44
C GLU A 32 11.80 6.17 13.67
N SER A 33 12.95 5.57 13.94
CA SER A 33 13.29 4.26 13.37
C SER A 33 12.28 3.22 13.84
N THR A 34 12.02 2.23 13.00
CA THR A 34 11.12 1.14 13.35
C THR A 34 11.61 0.42 14.62
N PRO A 35 10.75 0.23 15.65
CA PRO A 35 11.14 -0.45 16.89
C PRO A 35 11.73 -1.83 16.61
N GLU A 36 12.77 -2.21 17.36
CA GLU A 36 13.52 -3.45 17.13
C GLU A 36 12.61 -4.69 17.27
N GLU A 37 11.66 -4.63 18.20
CA GLU A 37 10.67 -5.67 18.47
C GLU A 37 9.67 -5.86 17.32
N LEU A 38 9.49 -4.85 16.47
CA LEU A 38 8.59 -4.89 15.32
C LEU A 38 9.26 -5.50 14.08
N ARG A 39 10.57 -5.28 13.91
CA ARG A 39 11.34 -5.76 12.74
C ARG A 39 11.15 -7.27 12.44
N PRO A 40 11.25 -8.21 13.41
CA PRO A 40 11.07 -9.63 13.11
C PRO A 40 9.61 -10.00 12.76
N GLN A 41 8.63 -9.16 13.11
CA GLN A 41 7.22 -9.43 12.84
C GLN A 41 6.90 -9.31 11.34
N PHE A 42 7.58 -8.43 10.60
CA PHE A 42 7.41 -8.30 9.15
C PHE A 42 7.68 -9.61 8.41
N GLY A 43 8.73 -10.35 8.80
CA GLY A 43 9.03 -11.66 8.21
C GLY A 43 7.90 -12.67 8.43
N ARG A 44 7.29 -12.67 9.62
CA ARG A 44 6.15 -13.56 9.92
C ARG A 44 4.90 -13.19 9.12
N VAL A 45 4.64 -11.90 8.93
CA VAL A 45 3.51 -11.44 8.11
C VAL A 45 3.68 -11.91 6.65
N LYS A 46 4.89 -11.85 6.08
CA LYS A 46 5.15 -12.38 4.74
C LYS A 46 4.85 -13.87 4.64
N GLN A 47 5.39 -14.67 5.57
CA GLN A 47 5.13 -16.11 5.63
C GLN A 47 3.63 -16.41 5.71
N LEU A 48 2.88 -15.62 6.49
CA LEU A 48 1.44 -15.76 6.60
C LEU A 48 0.73 -15.44 5.28
N MET A 49 1.10 -14.34 4.62
CA MET A 49 0.52 -13.96 3.32
C MET A 49 0.80 -15.01 2.25
N GLU A 50 2.03 -15.51 2.18
CA GLU A 50 2.42 -16.60 1.28
C GLU A 50 1.58 -17.86 1.54
N ALA A 51 1.38 -18.22 2.82
CA ALA A 51 0.54 -19.36 3.19
C ALA A 51 -0.93 -19.19 2.78
N PHE A 52 -1.43 -17.95 2.72
CA PHE A 52 -2.77 -17.62 2.22
C PHE A 52 -2.84 -17.45 0.70
N GLY A 53 -1.73 -17.59 -0.03
CA GLY A 53 -1.67 -17.36 -1.47
C GLY A 53 -1.80 -15.89 -1.86
N VAL A 54 -1.53 -14.97 -0.93
CA VAL A 54 -1.50 -13.52 -1.15
C VAL A 54 -0.11 -13.15 -1.65
N ALA A 55 -0.03 -12.52 -2.82
CA ALA A 55 1.24 -12.08 -3.36
C ALA A 55 1.78 -10.88 -2.56
N VAL A 56 3.06 -10.93 -2.23
CA VAL A 56 3.79 -9.86 -1.55
C VAL A 56 4.76 -9.24 -2.54
N TYR A 57 4.66 -7.92 -2.72
CA TYR A 57 5.58 -7.17 -3.57
C TYR A 57 6.44 -6.26 -2.71
N GLU A 58 7.73 -6.24 -2.98
CA GLU A 58 8.70 -5.32 -2.40
C GLU A 58 9.75 -4.98 -3.46
N LEU A 59 10.22 -3.74 -3.47
CA LEU A 59 11.26 -3.30 -4.39
C LEU A 59 12.27 -2.47 -3.63
N GLU A 60 13.52 -2.91 -3.63
CA GLU A 60 14.60 -2.21 -2.93
C GLU A 60 14.79 -0.79 -3.46
N GLY A 61 14.89 0.18 -2.54
CA GLY A 61 15.10 1.58 -2.86
C GLY A 61 13.84 2.37 -3.24
N TRP A 62 12.68 1.72 -3.27
CA TRP A 62 11.37 2.32 -3.56
C TRP A 62 10.45 2.27 -2.35
N GLU A 63 9.51 3.20 -2.29
CA GLU A 63 8.51 3.23 -1.24
C GLU A 63 7.30 2.35 -1.55
N ALA A 64 6.49 2.12 -0.51
CA ALA A 64 5.29 1.31 -0.63
C ALA A 64 4.23 1.96 -1.53
N ASP A 65 4.09 3.27 -1.44
CA ASP A 65 3.17 4.07 -2.26
C ASP A 65 3.58 4.06 -3.75
N ASP A 66 4.88 4.07 -4.07
CA ASP A 66 5.39 3.92 -5.44
C ASP A 66 4.95 2.59 -6.06
N VAL A 67 5.10 1.51 -5.31
CA VAL A 67 4.73 0.16 -5.77
C VAL A 67 3.21 0.02 -5.88
N ILE A 68 2.46 0.51 -4.90
CA ILE A 68 0.99 0.52 -4.93
C ILE A 68 0.48 1.33 -6.12
N GLY A 69 1.04 2.53 -6.36
CA GLY A 69 0.69 3.37 -7.49
C GLY A 69 0.99 2.70 -8.83
N THR A 70 2.14 2.04 -8.95
CA THR A 70 2.50 1.26 -10.15
C THR A 70 1.51 0.14 -10.42
N LEU A 71 1.15 -0.63 -9.39
CA LEU A 71 0.21 -1.75 -9.51
C LEU A 71 -1.22 -1.26 -9.83
N ALA A 72 -1.67 -0.18 -9.19
CA ALA A 72 -2.97 0.43 -9.46
C ALA A 72 -3.08 0.90 -10.91
N ALA A 73 -2.04 1.57 -11.43
CA ALA A 73 -2.01 2.02 -12.82
C ALA A 73 -1.97 0.85 -13.82
N GLN A 74 -1.29 -0.26 -13.49
CA GLN A 74 -1.31 -1.47 -14.31
C GLN A 74 -2.70 -2.14 -14.31
N ALA A 75 -3.32 -2.27 -13.14
CA ALA A 75 -4.65 -2.84 -12.99
C ALA A 75 -5.70 -2.04 -13.77
N GLU A 76 -5.65 -0.70 -13.68
CA GLU A 76 -6.54 0.19 -14.44
C GLU A 76 -6.38 0.03 -15.95
N LYS A 77 -5.13 -0.08 -16.46
CA LYS A 77 -4.86 -0.38 -17.88
C LYS A 77 -5.41 -1.74 -18.32
N MET A 78 -5.50 -2.70 -17.40
CA MET A 78 -6.12 -4.01 -17.62
C MET A 78 -7.66 -3.98 -17.47
N GLY A 79 -8.24 -2.82 -17.15
CA GLY A 79 -9.69 -2.65 -16.95
C GLY A 79 -10.21 -3.14 -15.61
N LEU A 80 -9.33 -3.42 -14.64
CA LEU A 80 -9.68 -3.97 -13.34
C LEU A 80 -10.06 -2.87 -12.35
N ASP A 81 -11.07 -3.15 -11.53
CA ASP A 81 -11.43 -2.31 -10.38
C ASP A 81 -10.55 -2.66 -9.18
N SER A 82 -9.91 -1.66 -8.59
CA SER A 82 -8.95 -1.82 -7.49
C SER A 82 -9.42 -1.12 -6.21
N VAL A 83 -9.07 -1.70 -5.06
CA VAL A 83 -9.26 -1.08 -3.74
C VAL A 83 -7.93 -1.09 -3.01
N ILE A 84 -7.46 0.08 -2.60
CA ILE A 84 -6.23 0.24 -1.81
C ILE A 84 -6.63 0.31 -0.33
N LEU A 85 -6.19 -0.67 0.45
CA LEU A 85 -6.40 -0.69 1.91
C LEU A 85 -5.19 -0.06 2.59
N THR A 86 -5.39 1.04 3.31
CA THR A 86 -4.28 1.81 3.88
C THR A 86 -4.73 2.68 5.05
N GLY A 87 -3.80 3.06 5.93
CA GLY A 87 -4.01 4.14 6.90
C GLY A 87 -3.50 5.50 6.41
N ASP A 88 -2.87 5.54 5.25
CA ASP A 88 -2.18 6.71 4.70
C ASP A 88 -3.05 7.46 3.70
N ARG A 89 -3.27 8.77 3.95
CA ARG A 89 -4.07 9.64 3.08
C ARG A 89 -3.32 10.05 1.82
N ASP A 90 -2.00 9.91 1.76
CA ASP A 90 -1.22 10.23 0.57
C ASP A 90 -1.65 9.36 -0.63
N THR A 91 -2.20 8.17 -0.36
CA THR A 91 -2.80 7.29 -1.38
C THR A 91 -4.03 7.87 -2.09
N PHE A 92 -4.64 8.94 -1.58
CA PHE A 92 -5.76 9.61 -2.24
C PHE A 92 -5.39 10.16 -3.62
N GLN A 93 -4.10 10.43 -3.85
CA GLN A 93 -3.59 10.82 -5.17
C GLN A 93 -3.83 9.74 -6.25
N LEU A 94 -4.03 8.48 -5.85
CA LEU A 94 -4.23 7.34 -6.75
C LEU A 94 -5.71 7.07 -7.07
N ILE A 95 -6.65 7.83 -6.48
CA ILE A 95 -8.08 7.64 -6.70
C ILE A 95 -8.42 7.95 -8.17
N SER A 96 -9.18 7.04 -8.79
CA SER A 96 -9.65 7.16 -10.16
C SER A 96 -11.06 6.55 -10.30
N PRO A 97 -11.71 6.61 -11.48
CA PRO A 97 -12.96 5.87 -11.71
C PRO A 97 -12.84 4.36 -11.45
N LYS A 98 -11.63 3.79 -11.48
CA LYS A 98 -11.33 2.37 -11.26
C LYS A 98 -10.59 2.07 -9.97
N VAL A 99 -10.10 3.08 -9.25
CA VAL A 99 -9.32 2.92 -8.03
C VAL A 99 -10.00 3.63 -6.87
N ARG A 100 -10.31 2.87 -5.82
CA ARG A 100 -10.88 3.38 -4.55
C ARG A 100 -9.87 3.20 -3.42
N VAL A 101 -9.95 4.06 -2.41
CA VAL A 101 -9.13 3.95 -1.20
C VAL A 101 -10.02 3.62 0.00
N ASP A 102 -9.73 2.52 0.67
CA ASP A 102 -10.39 2.11 1.91
C ASP A 102 -9.48 2.46 3.10
N LEU A 103 -9.68 3.68 3.59
CA LEU A 103 -8.85 4.29 4.62
C LEU A 103 -9.22 3.75 6.00
N ALA A 104 -8.26 3.13 6.68
CA ALA A 104 -8.39 2.64 8.05
C ALA A 104 -7.64 3.56 9.02
N SER A 105 -8.35 4.53 9.61
CA SER A 105 -7.75 5.38 10.65
C SER A 105 -7.64 4.64 11.99
N SER A 106 -8.48 3.62 12.19
CA SER A 106 -8.38 2.63 13.26
C SER A 106 -9.02 1.31 12.81
N ILE A 107 -8.93 0.26 13.65
CA ILE A 107 -9.61 -1.02 13.39
C ILE A 107 -11.14 -0.83 13.22
N GLN A 108 -11.73 0.16 13.89
CA GLN A 108 -13.17 0.39 13.91
C GLN A 108 -13.62 1.53 12.97
N ASP A 109 -12.71 2.44 12.61
CA ASP A 109 -13.00 3.58 11.73
C ASP A 109 -12.36 3.34 10.35
N ARG A 110 -13.14 2.71 9.48
CA ARG A 110 -12.82 2.51 8.06
C ARG A 110 -13.83 3.24 7.19
N ARG A 111 -13.32 3.94 6.17
CA ARG A 111 -14.13 4.70 5.21
C ARG A 111 -13.57 4.51 3.81
N VAL A 112 -14.46 4.31 2.84
CA VAL A 112 -14.06 4.15 1.45
C VAL A 112 -14.19 5.49 0.74
N TYR A 113 -13.20 5.84 -0.08
CA TYR A 113 -13.12 7.09 -0.83
C TYR A 113 -13.02 6.81 -2.32
N ASP A 114 -13.73 7.60 -3.12
CA ASP A 114 -13.65 7.65 -4.58
C ASP A 114 -13.47 9.09 -5.09
N GLY A 115 -13.44 9.28 -6.41
CA GLY A 115 -13.18 10.58 -7.05
C GLY A 115 -14.25 11.65 -6.81
N ALA A 116 -15.36 11.31 -6.14
CA ALA A 116 -16.50 12.20 -5.94
C ALA A 116 -16.99 12.32 -4.49
N ARG A 117 -16.72 11.35 -3.59
CA ARG A 117 -17.23 11.32 -2.20
C ARG A 117 -16.58 10.24 -1.30
N VAL A 118 -16.94 10.28 -0.01
CA VAL A 118 -16.87 9.15 0.92
C VAL A 118 -18.06 8.22 0.66
N ILE A 119 -17.81 6.93 0.46
CA ILE A 119 -18.79 5.85 0.26
C ILE A 119 -19.10 5.18 1.60
#